data_AF-A0A0G0EIU8-F1
#
_entry.id   AF-A0A0G0EIU8-F1
#
_cell.length_a   1.000
_cell.length_b   1.000
_cell.length_c   1.000
_cell.angle_alpha   90.00
_cell.angle_beta   90.00
_cell.angle_gamma   90.00
#
_symmetry.space_group_name_H-M   'P 1'
#
loop_
_entity.id
_entity.type
_entity.pdbx_description
1 polymer ?
#
loop_
_entity_poly.entity_id
_entity_poly.type
_entity_poly.pdbx_seq_one_letter_code
_entity_poly.pdbx_strand_id
1 'polypeptide(L)'
;MRYFIFRNWIYLLVIFFTTLSVFIDLPKTFYQQDEWQTLGHNLAGPSGSALGDINLVRIFFGEGRPLSTVMYSLFLGYFKFTVFPSAIFAITFQALNSMLVFVLVSKITKNKLIALLSASFLIVNSVSHQAVTWVSANSTLPAATLILISLITYFNYLDKKERKYFYVSIISAILSLYFKGIGLFLFVLLPLLPFIYQNKSFTKKNLLFILKDNLMFLVFGFLMFAVRFISTFFRTEEVAGYASGGGSGSFIYAVFLRTILYPLTSLFQIFVPPLDLYSITPAITKMQYKFLVGSPLVDLVAQSIVADMIAIMGSILIHGFNIDSILFNLNGA
;
A
#
# COMPACT_ATOMS: atom_id res chain seq x y z
N MET A 1 22.24 7.91 11.29
CA MET A 1 21.50 6.66 11.56
C MET A 1 21.92 6.04 12.90
N ARG A 2 23.19 5.65 13.08
CA ARG A 2 23.68 4.97 14.30
C ARG A 2 23.33 5.66 15.62
N TYR A 3 23.58 6.97 15.72
CA TYR A 3 23.24 7.75 16.93
C TYR A 3 21.73 7.82 17.20
N PHE A 4 20.90 7.87 16.14
CA PHE A 4 19.44 7.86 16.29
C PHE A 4 18.94 6.51 16.81
N ILE A 5 19.48 5.40 16.31
CA ILE A 5 19.13 4.05 16.77
C ILE A 5 19.49 3.89 18.24
N PHE A 6 20.73 4.24 18.60
CA PHE A 6 21.20 4.12 19.98
C PHE A 6 20.40 4.97 20.97
N ARG A 7 19.89 6.14 20.56
CA ARG A 7 19.09 7.00 21.45
C ARG A 7 17.62 6.56 21.58
N ASN A 8 17.14 5.69 20.69
CA ASN A 8 15.73 5.31 20.62
C ASN A 8 15.51 3.79 20.74
N TRP A 9 16.51 3.04 21.21
CA TRP A 9 16.48 1.57 21.26
C TRP A 9 15.28 1.01 22.03
N ILE A 10 14.86 1.65 23.13
CA ILE A 10 13.68 1.22 23.91
C ILE A 10 12.42 1.22 23.05
N TYR A 11 12.17 2.29 22.29
CA TYR A 11 11.00 2.37 21.39
C TYR A 11 11.07 1.31 20.29
N LEU A 12 12.26 1.05 19.75
CA LEU A 12 12.46 0.02 18.74
C LEU A 12 12.21 -1.39 19.30
N LEU A 13 12.63 -1.65 20.54
CA LEU A 13 12.31 -2.91 21.23
C LEU A 13 10.82 -3.06 21.48
N VAL A 14 10.14 -1.99 21.94
CA VAL A 14 8.68 -2.02 22.11
C VAL A 14 8.00 -2.38 20.80
N ILE A 15 8.34 -1.71 19.70
CA ILE A 15 7.80 -1.99 18.35
C ILE A 15 8.07 -3.46 17.95
N PHE A 16 9.28 -3.95 18.19
CA PHE A 16 9.67 -5.32 17.87
C PHE A 16 8.83 -6.34 18.66
N PHE A 17 8.75 -6.19 19.98
CA PHE A 17 8.00 -7.11 20.83
C PHE A 17 6.49 -7.03 20.61
N THR A 18 5.93 -5.84 20.34
CA THR A 18 4.53 -5.70 19.94
C THR A 18 4.26 -6.40 18.61
N THR A 19 5.17 -6.30 17.63
CA THR A 19 5.02 -7.03 16.36
C THR A 19 5.03 -8.55 16.61
N LEU A 20 5.98 -9.03 17.41
CA LEU A 20 6.04 -10.45 17.76
C LEU A 20 4.78 -10.91 18.49
N SER A 21 4.28 -10.17 19.47
CA SER A 21 3.10 -10.57 20.23
C SER A 21 1.84 -10.66 19.37
N VAL A 22 1.68 -9.75 18.41
CA VAL A 22 0.51 -9.73 17.52
C VAL A 22 0.53 -10.90 16.54
N PHE A 23 1.70 -11.30 16.04
CA PHE A 23 1.84 -12.30 14.99
C PHE A 23 2.46 -13.63 15.45
N ILE A 24 2.55 -13.89 16.75
CA ILE A 24 3.22 -15.09 17.30
C ILE A 24 2.59 -16.40 16.81
N ASP A 25 1.29 -16.39 16.51
CA ASP A 25 0.56 -17.56 16.05
C ASP A 25 0.55 -17.72 14.52
N LEU A 26 1.04 -16.72 13.77
CA LEU A 26 1.09 -16.79 12.30
C LEU A 26 1.83 -18.03 11.78
N PRO A 27 2.98 -18.47 12.34
CA PRO A 27 3.65 -19.69 11.88
C PRO A 27 2.85 -20.98 12.11
N LYS A 28 1.78 -20.94 12.91
CA LYS A 28 0.88 -22.08 13.19
C LYS A 28 -0.30 -22.14 12.21
N THR A 29 -0.40 -21.19 11.28
CA THR A 29 -1.48 -21.12 10.28
C THR A 29 -1.19 -21.98 9.06
N PHE A 30 -2.15 -22.02 8.14
CA PHE A 30 -2.06 -22.76 6.89
C PHE A 30 -2.39 -21.87 5.70
N TYR A 31 -2.09 -22.35 4.49
CA TYR A 31 -2.35 -21.61 3.26
C TYR A 31 -3.84 -21.33 3.04
N GLN A 32 -4.11 -20.16 2.47
CA GLN A 32 -5.43 -19.74 2.04
C GLN A 32 -5.61 -20.03 0.53
N GLN A 33 -6.76 -19.66 -0.01
CA GLN A 33 -7.21 -20.08 -1.34
C GLN A 33 -6.19 -19.76 -2.46
N ASP A 34 -5.66 -18.54 -2.50
CA ASP A 34 -4.72 -18.09 -3.54
C ASP A 34 -3.37 -18.81 -3.46
N GLU A 35 -2.91 -19.12 -2.25
CA GLU A 35 -1.69 -19.89 -2.03
C GLU A 35 -1.82 -21.31 -2.54
N TRP A 36 -2.97 -21.97 -2.32
CA TRP A 36 -3.21 -23.32 -2.84
C TRP A 36 -3.18 -23.34 -4.36
N GLN A 37 -3.82 -22.36 -5.00
CA GLN A 37 -3.80 -22.23 -6.44
C GLN A 37 -2.36 -22.05 -6.96
N THR A 38 -1.61 -21.12 -6.36
CA THR A 38 -0.24 -20.80 -6.79
C THR A 38 0.72 -21.98 -6.54
N LEU A 39 0.59 -22.66 -5.41
CA LEU A 39 1.32 -23.90 -5.10
C LEU A 39 0.98 -25.00 -6.12
N GLY A 40 -0.30 -25.17 -6.45
CA GLY A 40 -0.75 -26.12 -7.48
C GLY A 40 -0.12 -25.85 -8.84
N HIS A 41 -0.07 -24.57 -9.27
CA HIS A 41 0.62 -24.17 -10.50
C HIS A 41 2.13 -24.45 -10.46
N ASN A 42 2.79 -24.22 -9.32
CA ASN A 42 4.22 -24.51 -9.16
C ASN A 42 4.54 -26.02 -9.17
N LEU A 43 3.61 -26.87 -8.70
CA LEU A 43 3.78 -28.33 -8.67
C LEU A 43 3.43 -29.00 -10.00
N ALA A 44 2.38 -28.52 -10.68
CA ALA A 44 1.88 -29.10 -11.92
C ALA A 44 2.54 -28.49 -13.18
N GLY A 45 3.06 -27.27 -13.08
CA GLY A 45 3.72 -26.59 -14.19
C GLY A 45 5.12 -27.13 -14.49
N PRO A 46 5.68 -26.83 -15.68
CA PRO A 46 7.08 -27.11 -15.96
C PRO A 46 7.97 -26.49 -14.89
N SER A 47 8.95 -27.24 -14.39
CA SER A 47 9.94 -26.77 -13.42
C SER A 47 10.53 -25.42 -13.85
N GLY A 48 10.18 -24.32 -13.18
CA GLY A 48 10.65 -22.97 -13.51
C GLY A 48 9.64 -22.04 -14.19
N SER A 49 8.37 -22.43 -14.33
CA SER A 49 7.28 -21.63 -14.94
C SER A 49 7.12 -20.22 -14.36
N ALA A 50 7.43 -20.01 -13.08
CA ALA A 50 7.39 -18.69 -12.46
C ALA A 50 8.35 -17.68 -13.14
N LEU A 51 9.52 -18.13 -13.62
CA LEU A 51 10.52 -17.29 -14.29
C LEU A 51 10.45 -17.36 -15.83
N GLY A 52 9.50 -18.10 -16.40
CA GLY A 52 9.47 -18.42 -17.84
C GLY A 52 9.18 -17.23 -18.76
N ASP A 53 8.29 -16.32 -18.35
CA ASP A 53 7.83 -15.19 -19.19
C ASP A 53 8.49 -13.86 -18.77
N ILE A 54 9.81 -13.77 -18.96
CA ILE A 54 10.57 -12.54 -18.70
C ILE A 54 10.33 -11.55 -19.84
N ASN A 55 9.35 -10.66 -19.67
CA ASN A 55 9.21 -9.50 -20.55
C ASN A 55 9.99 -8.31 -19.96
N LEU A 56 11.14 -8.00 -20.55
CA LEU A 56 12.03 -6.92 -20.10
C LEU A 56 11.33 -5.54 -20.09
N VAL A 57 10.44 -5.28 -21.03
CA VAL A 57 9.65 -4.04 -21.07
C VAL A 57 8.74 -3.96 -19.85
N ARG A 58 8.00 -5.03 -19.56
CA ARG A 58 7.13 -5.11 -18.38
C ARG A 58 7.93 -5.01 -17.08
N ILE A 59 9.13 -5.60 -17.01
CA ILE A 59 10.01 -5.49 -15.85
C ILE A 59 10.47 -4.05 -15.66
N PHE A 60 10.99 -3.41 -16.71
CA PHE A 60 11.52 -2.05 -16.65
C PHE A 60 10.45 -1.03 -16.20
N PHE A 61 9.20 -1.21 -16.63
CA PHE A 61 8.07 -0.36 -16.23
C PHE A 61 7.31 -0.87 -14.98
N GLY A 62 7.90 -1.81 -14.24
CA GLY A 62 7.42 -2.28 -12.93
C GLY A 62 6.13 -3.12 -12.97
N GLU A 63 5.71 -3.61 -14.13
CA GLU A 63 4.59 -4.54 -14.29
C GLU A 63 5.00 -6.01 -14.09
N GLY A 64 6.24 -6.36 -14.47
CA GLY A 64 6.74 -7.74 -14.44
C GLY A 64 7.07 -8.29 -13.05
N ARG A 65 7.21 -7.43 -12.04
CA ARG A 65 7.43 -7.77 -10.61
C ARG A 65 8.38 -8.95 -10.35
N PRO A 66 9.62 -8.93 -10.87
CA PRO A 66 10.51 -10.08 -10.82
C PRO A 66 10.87 -10.51 -9.40
N LEU A 67 10.94 -9.57 -8.44
CA LEU A 67 11.29 -9.90 -7.06
C LEU A 67 10.15 -10.63 -6.36
N SER A 68 8.89 -10.32 -6.68
CA SER A 68 7.73 -11.07 -6.15
C SER A 68 7.67 -12.47 -6.70
N THR A 69 7.95 -12.62 -7.99
CA THR A 69 8.07 -13.92 -8.64
C THR A 69 9.10 -14.79 -7.92
N VAL A 70 10.29 -14.25 -7.65
CA VAL A 70 11.32 -14.96 -6.87
C VAL A 70 10.83 -15.33 -5.47
N MET A 71 10.11 -14.44 -4.79
CA MET A 71 9.52 -14.74 -3.48
C MET A 71 8.50 -15.87 -3.54
N TYR A 72 7.61 -15.88 -4.55
CA TYR A 72 6.64 -16.97 -4.72
C TYR A 72 7.32 -18.29 -5.03
N SER A 73 8.32 -18.28 -5.92
CA SER A 73 9.13 -19.47 -6.20
C SER A 73 9.82 -20.00 -4.94
N LEU A 74 10.31 -19.11 -4.08
CA LEU A 74 10.95 -19.50 -2.83
C LEU A 74 9.94 -20.07 -1.82
N PHE A 75 8.89 -19.33 -1.47
CA PHE A 75 7.96 -19.74 -0.42
C PHE A 75 7.00 -20.85 -0.89
N LEU A 76 6.39 -20.70 -2.06
CA LEU A 76 5.38 -21.62 -2.57
C LEU A 76 5.98 -22.70 -3.49
N GLY A 77 7.19 -22.51 -4.02
CA GLY A 77 7.87 -23.51 -4.84
C GLY A 77 8.86 -24.38 -4.05
N TYR A 78 9.76 -23.77 -3.28
CA TYR A 78 10.79 -24.48 -2.52
C TYR A 78 10.28 -24.98 -1.16
N PHE A 79 9.71 -24.09 -0.34
CA PHE A 79 9.21 -24.47 0.99
C PHE A 79 7.85 -25.19 0.95
N LYS A 80 7.08 -25.05 -0.14
CA LYS A 80 5.85 -25.80 -0.42
C LYS A 80 4.90 -25.76 0.77
N PHE A 81 4.60 -26.88 1.43
CA PHE A 81 3.51 -27.04 2.40
C PHE A 81 3.75 -26.43 3.80
N THR A 82 4.69 -25.49 3.95
CA THR A 82 4.92 -24.83 5.24
C THR A 82 4.84 -23.31 5.13
N VAL A 83 3.98 -22.72 5.96
CA VAL A 83 3.84 -21.26 6.12
C VAL A 83 5.02 -20.68 6.91
N PHE A 84 5.71 -21.49 7.72
CA PHE A 84 6.68 -21.03 8.71
C PHE A 84 7.75 -20.06 8.14
N PRO A 85 8.45 -20.36 7.03
CA PRO A 85 9.46 -19.44 6.49
C PRO A 85 8.87 -18.11 6.02
N SER A 86 7.69 -18.17 5.41
CA SER A 86 6.98 -16.98 4.93
C SER A 86 6.43 -16.13 6.09
N ALA A 87 6.00 -16.76 7.19
CA ALA A 87 5.57 -16.09 8.40
C ALA A 87 6.72 -15.34 9.08
N ILE A 88 7.87 -15.99 9.28
CA ILE A 88 9.05 -15.34 9.87
C ILE A 88 9.52 -14.17 9.00
N PHE A 89 9.53 -14.34 7.68
CA PHE A 89 9.81 -13.26 6.74
C PHE A 89 8.84 -12.09 6.92
N ALA A 90 7.53 -12.37 6.95
CA ALA A 90 6.50 -11.35 7.05
C ALA A 90 6.58 -10.56 8.36
N ILE A 91 6.73 -11.26 9.49
CA ILE A 91 6.89 -10.67 10.82
C ILE A 91 8.14 -9.77 10.88
N THR A 92 9.25 -10.24 10.31
CA THR A 92 10.52 -9.48 10.27
C THR A 92 10.35 -8.18 9.49
N PHE A 93 9.77 -8.25 8.29
CA PHE A 93 9.55 -7.05 7.47
C PHE A 93 8.50 -6.13 8.08
N GLN A 94 7.49 -6.65 8.78
CA GLN A 94 6.51 -5.82 9.48
C GLN A 94 7.15 -5.05 10.65
N ALA A 95 8.02 -5.70 11.41
CA ALA A 95 8.78 -5.04 12.46
C ALA A 95 9.67 -3.94 11.86
N LEU A 96 10.36 -4.23 10.76
CA LEU A 96 11.19 -3.25 10.04
C LEU A 96 10.36 -2.07 9.53
N ASN A 97 9.22 -2.32 8.90
CA ASN A 97 8.30 -1.28 8.41
C ASN A 97 7.82 -0.39 9.55
N SER A 98 7.42 -0.97 10.68
CA SER A 98 6.95 -0.23 11.85
C SER A 98 8.07 0.62 12.48
N MET A 99 9.30 0.09 12.53
CA MET A 99 10.48 0.86 12.95
C MET A 99 10.78 2.02 12.01
N LEU A 100 10.66 1.82 10.70
CA LEU A 100 10.85 2.88 9.70
C LEU A 100 9.74 3.94 9.78
N VAL A 101 8.48 3.56 10.05
CA VAL A 101 7.41 4.51 10.36
C VAL A 101 7.74 5.32 11.60
N PHE A 102 8.20 4.69 12.68
CA PHE A 102 8.66 5.42 13.87
C PHE A 102 9.76 6.44 13.54
N VAL A 103 10.74 6.07 12.72
CA VAL A 103 11.81 6.98 12.26
C VAL A 103 11.23 8.15 11.46
N LEU A 104 10.36 7.86 10.49
CA LEU A 104 9.77 8.86 9.60
C LEU A 104 8.88 9.85 10.37
N VAL A 105 7.96 9.34 11.19
CA VAL A 105 7.03 10.17 11.97
C VAL A 105 7.78 10.97 13.03
N SER A 106 8.80 10.38 13.70
CA SER A 106 9.66 11.13 14.63
C SER A 106 10.39 12.28 13.93
N LYS A 107 10.78 12.09 12.66
CA LYS A 107 11.45 13.13 11.88
C LYS A 107 10.50 14.28 11.53
N ILE A 108 9.27 13.97 11.16
CA ILE A 108 8.25 14.95 10.74
C ILE A 108 7.68 15.69 11.96
N THR A 109 7.19 14.97 12.95
CA THR A 109 6.45 15.53 14.10
C THR A 109 7.34 15.99 15.25
N LYS A 110 8.59 15.53 15.29
CA LYS A 110 9.50 15.67 16.45
C LYS A 110 8.95 15.10 17.76
N ASN A 111 7.88 14.32 17.71
CA ASN A 111 7.22 13.74 18.88
C ASN A 111 7.33 12.21 18.86
N LYS A 112 8.06 11.66 19.83
CA LYS A 112 8.31 10.21 19.92
C LYS A 112 7.07 9.42 20.28
N LEU A 113 6.15 9.99 21.07
CA LEU A 113 4.91 9.32 21.44
C LEU A 113 4.01 9.18 20.20
N ILE A 114 3.83 10.25 19.43
CA ILE A 114 3.07 10.21 18.17
C ILE A 114 3.71 9.20 17.20
N ALA A 115 5.04 9.18 17.11
CA ALA A 115 5.75 8.20 16.29
C ALA A 115 5.57 6.75 16.75
N LEU A 116 5.59 6.51 18.06
CA LEU A 116 5.35 5.19 18.64
C LEU A 116 3.91 4.74 18.36
N LEU A 117 2.93 5.61 18.63
CA LEU A 117 1.51 5.33 18.35
C LEU A 117 1.27 5.05 16.87
N SER A 118 1.91 5.81 15.97
CA SER A 118 1.80 5.59 14.52
C SER A 118 2.40 4.25 14.09
N ALA A 119 3.55 3.87 14.66
CA ALA A 119 4.17 2.58 14.40
C ALA A 119 3.34 1.41 14.95
N SER A 120 2.83 1.53 16.18
CA SER A 120 1.93 0.55 16.79
C SER A 120 0.62 0.43 16.02
N PHE A 121 0.06 1.54 15.54
CA PHE A 121 -1.11 1.54 14.68
C PHE A 121 -0.86 0.74 13.40
N LEU A 122 0.29 0.92 12.74
CA LEU A 122 0.65 0.10 11.58
C LEU A 122 0.74 -1.40 11.93
N ILE A 123 1.11 -1.79 13.14
CA ILE A 123 1.17 -3.21 13.53
C ILE A 123 -0.24 -3.82 13.60
N VAL A 124 -1.18 -3.11 14.23
CA VAL A 124 -2.52 -3.65 14.54
C VAL A 124 -3.59 -3.33 13.49
N ASN A 125 -3.30 -2.41 12.58
CA ASN A 125 -4.23 -1.98 11.56
C ASN A 125 -4.63 -3.13 10.61
N SER A 126 -5.91 -3.20 10.24
CA SER A 126 -6.47 -4.27 9.40
C SER A 126 -5.80 -4.38 8.02
N VAL A 127 -5.48 -3.24 7.38
CA VAL A 127 -4.91 -3.18 6.03
C VAL A 127 -3.48 -3.72 6.03
N SER A 128 -2.67 -3.31 7.00
CA SER A 128 -1.31 -3.83 7.16
C SER A 128 -1.30 -5.28 7.66
N HIS A 129 -2.24 -5.66 8.53
CA HIS A 129 -2.37 -7.03 9.02
C HIS A 129 -2.56 -8.03 7.86
N GLN A 130 -3.39 -7.71 6.87
CA GLN A 130 -3.57 -8.56 5.68
C GLN A 130 -2.25 -8.76 4.91
N ALA A 131 -1.40 -7.74 4.81
CA ALA A 131 -0.10 -7.87 4.14
C ALA A 131 0.88 -8.80 4.89
N VAL A 132 0.65 -9.06 6.18
CA VAL A 132 1.48 -9.93 7.03
C VAL A 132 0.93 -11.35 7.09
N THR A 133 -0.39 -11.50 7.21
CA THR A 133 -1.02 -12.81 7.41
C THR A 133 -1.35 -13.55 6.11
N TRP A 134 -1.37 -12.84 4.98
CA TRP A 134 -1.66 -13.42 3.67
C TRP A 134 -0.36 -13.65 2.90
N VAL A 135 0.06 -14.91 2.74
CA VAL A 135 1.34 -15.28 2.13
C VAL A 135 1.41 -14.79 0.68
N SER A 136 0.30 -14.86 -0.05
CA SER A 136 0.16 -14.30 -1.39
C SER A 136 0.29 -12.78 -1.43
N ALA A 137 0.20 -12.08 -0.29
CA ALA A 137 0.45 -10.65 -0.19
C ALA A 137 1.86 -10.29 0.33
N ASN A 138 2.71 -11.25 0.69
CA ASN A 138 3.99 -10.98 1.37
C ASN A 138 4.94 -10.07 0.61
N SER A 139 4.86 -10.01 -0.73
CA SER A 139 5.64 -9.05 -1.54
C SER A 139 5.33 -7.58 -1.23
N THR A 140 4.18 -7.30 -0.59
CA THR A 140 3.81 -5.95 -0.12
C THR A 140 4.78 -5.42 0.93
N LEU A 141 5.30 -6.29 1.80
CA LEU A 141 6.10 -5.89 2.96
C LEU A 141 7.47 -5.33 2.58
N PRO A 142 8.30 -5.99 1.75
CA PRO A 142 9.54 -5.39 1.24
C PRO A 142 9.29 -4.19 0.33
N ALA A 143 8.18 -4.16 -0.42
CA ALA A 143 7.78 -2.98 -1.18
C ALA A 143 7.55 -1.78 -0.24
N ALA A 144 6.82 -1.97 0.85
CA ALA A 144 6.59 -0.96 1.88
C ALA A 144 7.89 -0.51 2.56
N THR A 145 8.81 -1.43 2.84
CA THR A 145 10.14 -1.09 3.38
C THR A 145 10.89 -0.14 2.45
N LEU A 146 10.94 -0.48 1.15
CA LEU A 146 11.61 0.34 0.14
C LEU A 146 10.92 1.69 -0.06
N ILE A 147 9.58 1.74 0.05
CA ILE A 147 8.83 3.00 0.04
C ILE A 147 9.21 3.88 1.23
N LEU A 148 9.26 3.32 2.45
CA LEU A 148 9.63 4.06 3.65
C LEU A 148 11.10 4.54 3.61
N ILE A 149 12.01 3.70 3.13
CA ILE A 149 13.41 4.09 2.88
C ILE A 149 13.46 5.24 1.87
N SER A 150 12.69 5.14 0.78
CA SER A 150 12.62 6.18 -0.25
C SER A 150 12.17 7.51 0.32
N LEU A 151 11.13 7.52 1.15
CA LEU A 151 10.63 8.71 1.84
C LEU A 151 11.67 9.28 2.81
N ILE A 152 12.18 8.47 3.74
CA ILE A 152 13.14 8.92 4.77
C ILE A 152 14.39 9.51 4.13
N THR A 153 14.92 8.87 3.09
CA THR A 153 16.10 9.36 2.38
C THR A 153 15.77 10.60 1.56
N TYR A 154 14.60 10.71 0.96
CA TYR A 154 14.18 11.95 0.29
C TYR A 154 14.07 13.12 1.28
N PHE A 155 13.50 12.93 2.48
CA PHE A 155 13.51 13.99 3.50
C PHE A 155 14.95 14.37 3.91
N ASN A 156 15.87 13.39 4.02
CA ASN A 156 17.28 13.69 4.27
C ASN A 156 17.93 14.46 3.11
N TYR A 157 17.54 14.18 1.87
CA TYR A 157 17.93 14.95 0.70
C TYR A 157 17.41 16.40 0.80
N LEU A 158 16.15 16.59 1.19
CA LEU A 158 15.58 17.92 1.36
C LEU A 158 16.32 18.74 2.43
N ASP A 159 16.67 18.12 3.56
CA ASP A 159 17.36 18.77 4.68
C ASP A 159 18.83 19.07 4.36
N LYS A 160 19.57 18.09 3.80
CA LYS A 160 21.04 18.16 3.67
C LYS A 160 21.53 18.55 2.28
N LYS A 161 20.68 18.43 1.27
CA LYS A 161 20.99 18.65 -0.17
C LYS A 161 22.11 17.75 -0.73
N GLU A 162 22.46 16.67 -0.04
CA GLU A 162 23.44 15.69 -0.55
C GLU A 162 22.80 14.70 -1.53
N ARG A 163 23.30 14.65 -2.77
CA ARG A 163 22.74 13.84 -3.87
C ARG A 163 22.67 12.33 -3.58
N LYS A 164 23.53 11.80 -2.71
CA LYS A 164 23.46 10.37 -2.32
C LYS A 164 22.10 9.98 -1.75
N TYR A 165 21.45 10.87 -0.99
CA TYR A 165 20.13 10.61 -0.43
C TYR A 165 19.03 10.60 -1.50
N PHE A 166 19.18 11.45 -2.52
CA PHE A 166 18.30 11.46 -3.68
C PHE A 166 18.41 10.15 -4.47
N TYR A 167 19.64 9.68 -4.73
CA TYR A 167 19.87 8.44 -5.48
C TYR A 167 19.35 7.20 -4.73
N VAL A 168 19.60 7.11 -3.41
CA VAL A 168 19.00 6.04 -2.61
C VAL A 168 17.47 6.10 -2.68
N SER A 169 16.89 7.30 -2.62
CA SER A 169 15.45 7.47 -2.68
C SER A 169 14.84 6.96 -3.98
N ILE A 170 15.39 7.33 -5.14
CA ILE A 170 14.86 6.89 -6.44
C ILE A 170 15.12 5.40 -6.68
N ILE A 171 16.29 4.88 -6.30
CA ILE A 171 16.58 3.44 -6.43
C ILE A 171 15.60 2.63 -5.58
N SER A 172 15.35 3.04 -4.33
CA SER A 172 14.36 2.38 -3.49
C SER A 172 12.94 2.48 -4.06
N ALA A 173 12.54 3.62 -4.62
CA ALA A 173 11.25 3.77 -5.28
C ALA A 173 11.08 2.80 -6.46
N ILE A 174 12.08 2.69 -7.33
CA ILE A 174 12.08 1.74 -8.46
C ILE A 174 12.04 0.29 -7.97
N LEU A 175 12.92 -0.09 -7.04
CA LEU A 175 12.96 -1.44 -6.50
C LEU A 175 11.65 -1.84 -5.81
N SER A 176 10.94 -0.88 -5.19
CA SER A 176 9.63 -1.17 -4.59
C SER A 176 8.62 -1.69 -5.63
N LEU A 177 8.69 -1.19 -6.87
CA LEU A 177 7.81 -1.61 -7.97
C LEU A 177 8.09 -3.03 -8.44
N TYR A 178 9.33 -3.51 -8.27
CA TYR A 178 9.69 -4.89 -8.60
C TYR A 178 9.11 -5.90 -7.61
N PHE A 179 8.63 -5.44 -6.45
CA PHE A 179 7.83 -6.21 -5.51
C PHE A 179 6.32 -5.95 -5.69
N LYS A 180 5.89 -4.69 -5.67
CA LYS A 180 4.46 -4.38 -5.79
C LYS A 180 4.25 -2.98 -6.34
N GLY A 181 3.20 -2.83 -7.16
CA GLY A 181 2.86 -1.56 -7.81
C GLY A 181 2.44 -0.43 -6.87
N ILE A 182 2.40 -0.66 -5.55
CA ILE A 182 2.00 0.34 -4.55
C ILE A 182 3.00 1.50 -4.44
N GLY A 183 4.25 1.35 -4.91
CA GLY A 183 5.25 2.43 -4.87
C GLY A 183 5.07 3.53 -5.92
N LEU A 184 4.11 3.37 -6.85
CA LEU A 184 3.94 4.31 -7.97
C LEU A 184 3.66 5.75 -7.52
N PHE A 185 2.94 5.93 -6.42
CA PHE A 185 2.60 7.28 -5.93
C PHE A 185 3.84 8.11 -5.57
N LEU A 186 4.98 7.47 -5.26
CA LEU A 186 6.22 8.18 -4.90
C LEU A 186 6.75 9.07 -6.02
N PHE A 187 6.56 8.68 -7.27
CA PHE A 187 7.01 9.47 -8.42
C PHE A 187 6.23 10.78 -8.58
N VAL A 188 5.08 10.91 -7.91
CA VAL A 188 4.30 12.15 -7.82
C VAL A 188 4.52 12.81 -6.46
N LEU A 189 4.43 12.06 -5.36
CA LEU A 189 4.54 12.59 -4.01
C LEU A 189 5.90 13.24 -3.74
N LEU A 190 7.01 12.57 -4.09
CA LEU A 190 8.34 13.08 -3.74
C LEU A 190 8.65 14.43 -4.40
N PRO A 191 8.40 14.64 -5.71
CA PRO A 191 8.49 15.98 -6.31
C PRO A 191 7.58 17.05 -5.68
N LEU A 192 6.48 16.66 -5.03
CA LEU A 192 5.56 17.58 -4.35
C LEU A 192 5.99 17.93 -2.92
N LEU A 193 6.78 17.07 -2.25
CA LEU A 193 7.22 17.30 -0.88
C LEU A 193 7.97 18.63 -0.64
N PRO A 194 8.77 19.21 -1.57
CA PRO A 194 9.34 20.54 -1.38
C PRO A 194 8.30 21.63 -1.13
N PHE A 195 7.10 21.53 -1.70
CA PHE A 195 6.01 22.48 -1.45
C PHE A 195 5.38 22.28 -0.07
N ILE A 196 5.22 21.02 0.34
CA ILE A 196 4.53 20.65 1.59
C ILE A 196 5.45 20.78 2.81
N TYR A 197 6.69 20.27 2.71
CA TYR A 197 7.61 20.17 3.84
C TYR A 197 8.54 21.38 3.98
N GLN A 198 8.94 22.01 2.87
CA GLN A 198 9.77 23.22 2.91
C GLN A 198 8.96 24.51 2.74
N ASN A 199 7.61 24.42 2.70
CA ASN A 199 6.69 25.54 2.50
C ASN A 199 7.07 26.44 1.32
N LYS A 200 7.57 25.86 0.22
CA LYS A 200 7.90 26.63 -0.99
C LYS A 200 6.61 27.14 -1.64
N SER A 201 6.61 28.39 -2.09
CA SER A 201 5.48 28.95 -2.84
C SER A 201 5.40 28.39 -4.27
N PHE A 202 4.18 28.32 -4.82
CA PHE A 202 3.90 27.90 -6.21
C PHE A 202 4.24 28.98 -7.25
N THR A 203 5.45 29.54 -7.18
CA THR A 203 5.95 30.48 -8.20
C THR A 203 6.60 29.73 -9.36
N LYS A 204 6.58 30.32 -10.57
CA LYS A 204 7.23 29.75 -11.77
C LYS A 204 8.70 29.38 -11.52
N LYS A 205 9.43 30.21 -10.75
CA LYS A 205 10.83 29.96 -10.37
C LYS A 205 10.98 28.70 -9.52
N ASN A 206 10.15 28.54 -8.50
CA ASN A 206 10.19 27.37 -7.62
C ASN A 206 9.76 26.09 -8.36
N LEU A 207 8.75 26.20 -9.23
CA LEU A 207 8.29 25.08 -10.06
C LEU A 207 9.42 24.59 -10.97
N LEU A 208 10.09 25.50 -11.70
CA LEU A 208 11.23 25.15 -12.55
C LEU A 208 12.38 24.53 -11.76
N PHE A 209 12.68 25.04 -10.57
CA PHE A 209 13.69 24.45 -9.69
C PHE A 209 13.32 23.01 -9.32
N ILE A 210 12.09 22.76 -8.90
CA ILE A 210 11.63 21.44 -8.47
C ILE A 210 11.57 20.44 -9.63
N LEU A 211 11.10 20.88 -10.81
CA LEU A 211 11.09 20.08 -12.02
C LEU A 211 12.50 19.63 -12.40
N LYS A 212 13.48 20.55 -12.36
CA LYS A 212 14.88 20.23 -12.64
C LYS A 212 15.47 19.30 -11.58
N ASP A 213 15.20 19.57 -10.32
CA ASP A 213 15.79 18.82 -9.21
C ASP A 213 15.24 17.41 -9.06
N ASN A 214 14.01 17.17 -9.53
CA ASN A 214 13.32 15.90 -9.49
C ASN A 214 13.08 15.29 -10.87
N LEU A 215 13.84 15.73 -11.87
CA LEU A 215 13.65 15.32 -13.26
C LEU A 215 13.60 13.79 -13.41
N MET A 216 14.46 13.07 -12.69
CA MET A 216 14.48 11.60 -12.74
C MET A 216 13.17 10.98 -12.23
N PHE A 217 12.61 11.46 -11.11
CA PHE A 217 11.31 10.97 -10.63
C PHE A 217 10.20 11.25 -11.63
N LEU A 218 10.17 12.45 -12.21
CA LEU A 218 9.12 12.86 -13.13
C LEU A 218 9.18 12.10 -14.45
N VAL A 219 10.38 11.94 -15.02
CA VAL A 219 10.57 11.19 -16.27
C VAL A 219 10.24 9.72 -16.08
N PHE A 220 10.79 9.06 -15.06
CA PHE A 220 10.46 7.66 -14.80
C PHE A 220 8.98 7.48 -14.49
N GLY A 221 8.40 8.32 -13.63
CA GLY A 221 6.98 8.29 -13.28
C GLY A 221 6.07 8.45 -14.49
N PHE A 222 6.37 9.42 -15.36
CA PHE A 222 5.62 9.66 -16.59
C PHE A 222 5.71 8.48 -17.55
N LEU A 223 6.91 7.93 -17.78
CA LEU A 223 7.08 6.78 -18.67
C LEU A 223 6.31 5.55 -18.16
N MET A 224 6.37 5.27 -16.85
CA MET A 224 5.61 4.16 -16.26
C MET A 224 4.10 4.37 -16.35
N PHE A 225 3.63 5.60 -16.10
CA PHE A 225 2.22 5.94 -16.27
C PHE A 225 1.80 5.76 -17.74
N ALA A 226 2.56 6.31 -18.69
CA ALA A 226 2.27 6.21 -20.11
C ALA A 226 2.18 4.76 -20.58
N VAL A 227 3.14 3.91 -20.21
CA VAL A 227 3.14 2.48 -20.59
C VAL A 227 1.94 1.75 -20.00
N ARG A 228 1.61 1.96 -18.71
CA ARG A 228 0.45 1.32 -18.07
C ARG A 228 -0.89 1.82 -18.61
N PHE A 229 -0.96 3.10 -18.92
CA PHE A 229 -2.15 3.72 -19.49
C PHE A 229 -2.38 3.16 -20.90
N ILE A 230 -1.35 3.14 -21.74
CA ILE A 230 -1.37 2.54 -23.08
C ILE A 230 -1.72 1.07 -23.00
N SER A 231 -1.08 0.29 -22.11
CA SER A 231 -1.33 -1.15 -21.98
C SER A 231 -2.79 -1.46 -21.63
N THR A 232 -3.49 -0.54 -20.96
CA THR A 232 -4.92 -0.68 -20.66
C THR A 232 -5.80 -0.64 -21.92
N PHE A 233 -5.42 0.10 -22.97
CA PHE A 233 -6.16 0.12 -24.25
C PHE A 233 -5.91 -1.13 -25.11
N PHE A 234 -4.77 -1.78 -24.93
CA PHE A 234 -4.36 -2.97 -25.68
C PHE A 234 -4.56 -4.28 -24.90
N ARG A 235 -5.32 -4.26 -23.80
CA ARG A 235 -5.65 -5.49 -23.06
C ARG A 235 -6.59 -6.36 -23.89
N THR A 236 -6.04 -7.44 -24.44
CA THR A 236 -6.76 -8.43 -25.26
C THR A 236 -7.30 -9.62 -24.47
N GLU A 237 -6.95 -9.76 -23.19
CA GLU A 237 -7.32 -10.93 -22.38
C GLU A 237 -8.31 -10.60 -21.25
N GLU A 238 -9.28 -11.50 -21.06
CA GLU A 238 -10.10 -11.59 -19.85
C GLU A 238 -9.22 -12.02 -18.67
N VAL A 239 -8.64 -11.05 -17.97
CA VAL A 239 -7.81 -11.35 -16.80
C VAL A 239 -8.72 -11.73 -15.62
N ALA A 240 -8.69 -13.02 -15.29
CA ALA A 240 -9.14 -13.63 -14.02
C ALA A 240 -10.55 -13.24 -13.56
N GLY A 241 -11.58 -13.73 -14.25
CA GLY A 241 -12.88 -14.17 -13.69
C GLY A 241 -13.79 -13.18 -12.94
N TYR A 242 -13.35 -11.96 -12.63
CA TYR A 242 -14.11 -11.01 -11.78
C TYR A 242 -14.20 -9.60 -12.33
N ALA A 243 -13.52 -9.32 -13.45
CA ALA A 243 -13.66 -8.06 -14.17
C ALA A 243 -13.82 -8.36 -15.65
N SER A 244 -15.03 -8.75 -16.07
CA SER A 244 -15.38 -8.72 -17.48
C SER A 244 -15.08 -7.31 -18.02
N GLY A 245 -14.28 -7.21 -19.07
CA GLY A 245 -13.94 -5.93 -19.73
C GLY A 245 -15.14 -5.19 -20.36
N GLY A 246 -16.37 -5.64 -20.09
CA GLY A 246 -17.63 -5.14 -20.62
C GLY A 246 -18.52 -4.47 -19.58
N GLY A 247 -17.97 -3.67 -18.66
CA GLY A 247 -18.81 -2.71 -17.94
C GLY A 247 -19.44 -1.76 -18.96
N SER A 248 -20.77 -1.75 -19.08
CA SER A 248 -21.55 -0.97 -20.06
C SER A 248 -21.43 0.57 -19.94
N GLY A 249 -20.48 1.06 -19.15
CA GLY A 249 -20.21 2.47 -18.93
C GLY A 249 -18.94 2.96 -19.62
N SER A 250 -18.86 4.26 -19.86
CA SER A 250 -17.65 4.91 -20.38
C SER A 250 -16.44 4.58 -19.50
N PHE A 251 -15.36 4.06 -20.10
CA PHE A 251 -14.09 3.77 -19.42
C PHE A 251 -13.59 4.96 -18.60
N ILE A 252 -13.68 6.17 -19.16
CA ILE A 252 -13.26 7.42 -18.50
C ILE A 252 -14.12 7.69 -17.26
N TYR A 253 -15.42 7.43 -17.34
CA TYR A 253 -16.32 7.58 -16.19
C TYR A 253 -15.97 6.60 -15.08
N ALA A 254 -15.70 5.32 -15.43
CA ALA A 254 -15.30 4.32 -14.45
C ALA A 254 -13.95 4.66 -13.78
N VAL A 255 -12.97 5.15 -14.55
CA VAL A 255 -11.69 5.63 -14.01
C VAL A 255 -11.92 6.80 -13.06
N PHE A 256 -12.64 7.84 -13.50
CA PHE A 256 -12.90 9.03 -12.69
C PHE A 256 -13.59 8.70 -11.37
N LEU A 257 -14.65 7.89 -11.41
CA LEU A 257 -15.35 7.44 -10.22
C LEU A 257 -14.42 6.68 -9.28
N ARG A 258 -13.67 5.69 -9.77
CA ARG A 258 -12.81 4.85 -8.93
C ARG A 258 -11.63 5.62 -8.36
N THR A 259 -11.12 6.64 -9.07
CA THR A 259 -10.07 7.53 -8.53
C THR A 259 -10.52 8.29 -7.29
N ILE A 260 -11.81 8.59 -7.14
CA ILE A 260 -12.35 9.30 -5.98
C ILE A 260 -12.89 8.31 -4.94
N LEU A 261 -13.71 7.35 -5.37
CA LEU A 261 -14.41 6.43 -4.48
C LEU A 261 -13.46 5.49 -3.75
N TYR A 262 -12.44 4.94 -4.42
CA TYR A 262 -11.56 3.95 -3.77
C TYR A 262 -10.72 4.55 -2.64
N PRO A 263 -10.10 5.74 -2.78
CA PRO A 263 -9.46 6.40 -1.65
C PRO A 263 -10.42 6.69 -0.51
N LEU A 264 -11.66 7.10 -0.81
CA LEU A 264 -12.68 7.36 0.21
C LEU A 264 -13.09 6.07 0.93
N THR A 265 -13.42 4.99 0.24
CA THR A 265 -13.77 3.72 0.91
C THR A 265 -12.60 3.18 1.73
N SER A 266 -11.38 3.26 1.18
CA SER A 266 -10.16 2.81 1.85
C SER A 266 -9.87 3.62 3.12
N LEU A 267 -10.12 4.94 3.12
CA LEU A 267 -9.84 5.79 4.28
C LEU A 267 -10.64 5.36 5.52
N PHE A 268 -11.91 5.02 5.36
CA PHE A 268 -12.73 4.53 6.47
C PHE A 268 -12.26 3.16 6.95
N GLN A 269 -11.91 2.27 6.01
CA GLN A 269 -11.43 0.93 6.33
C GLN A 269 -10.04 0.89 7.00
N ILE A 270 -9.29 2.00 6.97
CA ILE A 270 -8.10 2.17 7.83
C ILE A 270 -8.52 2.18 9.30
N PHE A 271 -9.68 2.71 9.67
CA PHE A 271 -10.11 2.81 11.07
C PHE A 271 -11.09 1.71 11.47
N VAL A 272 -11.89 1.22 10.53
CA VAL A 272 -12.91 0.20 10.78
C VAL A 272 -12.55 -1.08 10.02
N PRO A 273 -12.21 -2.18 10.73
CA PRO A 273 -11.94 -3.46 10.11
C PRO A 273 -13.08 -3.94 9.20
N PRO A 274 -12.78 -4.59 8.06
CA PRO A 274 -13.81 -5.10 7.16
C PRO A 274 -14.81 -6.05 7.83
N LEU A 275 -14.38 -6.88 8.79
CA LEU A 275 -15.28 -7.79 9.51
C LEU A 275 -16.35 -7.05 10.31
N ASP A 276 -15.98 -5.95 10.97
CA ASP A 276 -16.92 -5.13 11.73
C ASP A 276 -17.91 -4.44 10.78
N LEU A 277 -17.42 -3.93 9.64
CA LEU A 277 -18.26 -3.38 8.59
C LEU A 277 -19.24 -4.42 8.04
N TYR A 278 -18.77 -5.63 7.73
CA TYR A 278 -19.60 -6.69 7.19
C TYR A 278 -20.58 -7.26 8.21
N SER A 279 -20.34 -7.12 9.51
CA SER A 279 -21.30 -7.54 10.54
C SER A 279 -22.59 -6.70 10.55
N ILE A 280 -22.50 -5.42 10.19
CA ILE A 280 -23.64 -4.48 10.22
C ILE A 280 -24.37 -4.36 8.87
N THR A 281 -23.67 -4.62 7.77
CA THR A 281 -24.23 -4.45 6.42
C THR A 281 -25.48 -5.29 6.12
N PRO A 282 -25.64 -6.55 6.59
CA PRO A 282 -26.83 -7.34 6.30
C PRO A 282 -28.09 -6.75 6.96
N ALA A 283 -27.95 -6.21 8.18
CA ALA A 283 -29.07 -5.59 8.89
C ALA A 283 -29.57 -4.33 8.15
N ILE A 284 -28.63 -3.47 7.73
CA ILE A 284 -28.94 -2.26 6.95
C ILE A 284 -29.54 -2.64 5.60
N THR A 285 -29.00 -3.68 4.95
CA THR A 285 -29.51 -4.17 3.65
C THR A 285 -30.95 -4.64 3.77
N LYS A 286 -31.28 -5.46 4.77
CA LYS A 286 -32.65 -5.95 5.00
C LYS A 286 -33.62 -4.81 5.34
N MET A 287 -33.15 -3.76 6.00
CA MET A 287 -33.97 -2.58 6.35
C MET A 287 -34.27 -1.69 5.14
N GLN A 288 -33.25 -1.40 4.32
CA GLN A 288 -33.36 -0.47 3.19
C GLN A 288 -33.83 -1.15 1.90
N TYR A 289 -33.38 -2.38 1.65
CA TYR A 289 -33.67 -3.15 0.44
C TYR A 289 -34.57 -4.34 0.78
N LYS A 290 -35.76 -4.07 1.33
CA LYS A 290 -36.73 -5.11 1.71
C LYS A 290 -37.09 -6.07 0.56
N PHE A 291 -37.06 -5.58 -0.68
CA PHE A 291 -37.33 -6.38 -1.87
C PHE A 291 -36.24 -7.44 -2.17
N LEU A 292 -35.05 -7.33 -1.56
CA LEU A 292 -33.99 -8.33 -1.65
C LEU A 292 -34.11 -9.42 -0.57
N VAL A 293 -35.03 -9.29 0.39
CA VAL A 293 -35.20 -10.30 1.45
C VAL A 293 -35.67 -11.61 0.84
N GLY A 294 -34.87 -12.67 1.02
CA GLY A 294 -35.08 -13.98 0.40
C GLY A 294 -34.42 -14.16 -0.98
N SER A 295 -33.79 -13.12 -1.53
CA SER A 295 -32.99 -13.21 -2.75
C SER A 295 -31.58 -13.73 -2.46
N PRO A 296 -30.99 -14.56 -3.34
CA PRO A 296 -29.58 -14.96 -3.24
C PRO A 296 -28.62 -13.77 -3.40
N LEU A 297 -29.09 -12.62 -3.88
CA LEU A 297 -28.28 -11.42 -4.09
C LEU A 297 -28.13 -10.56 -2.83
N VAL A 298 -28.85 -10.87 -1.75
CA VAL A 298 -28.88 -10.01 -0.54
C VAL A 298 -27.48 -9.85 0.07
N ASP A 299 -26.71 -10.92 0.14
CA ASP A 299 -25.37 -10.91 0.74
C ASP A 299 -24.37 -10.18 -0.18
N LEU A 300 -24.51 -10.35 -1.50
CA LEU A 300 -23.69 -9.63 -2.46
C LEU A 300 -23.92 -8.13 -2.37
N VAL A 301 -25.18 -7.68 -2.32
CA VAL A 301 -25.52 -6.26 -2.17
C VAL A 301 -25.05 -5.71 -0.82
N ALA A 302 -25.16 -6.50 0.25
CA ALA A 302 -24.67 -6.11 1.56
C ALA A 302 -23.16 -5.87 1.58
N GLN A 303 -22.38 -6.82 1.05
CA GLN A 303 -20.91 -6.78 1.08
C GLN A 303 -20.28 -5.85 0.03
N SER A 304 -21.02 -5.49 -1.02
CA SER A 304 -20.55 -4.56 -2.05
C SER A 304 -21.12 -3.15 -1.87
N ILE A 305 -22.37 -2.94 -2.31
CA ILE A 305 -23.00 -1.63 -2.40
C ILE A 305 -23.17 -0.98 -1.02
N VAL A 306 -23.72 -1.73 -0.06
CA VAL A 306 -24.02 -1.17 1.28
C VAL A 306 -22.74 -0.93 2.07
N ALA A 307 -21.77 -1.85 1.99
CA ALA A 307 -20.45 -1.66 2.60
C ALA A 307 -19.72 -0.42 2.06
N ASP A 308 -19.68 -0.24 0.73
CA ASP A 308 -19.05 0.93 0.11
C ASP A 308 -19.76 2.23 0.49
N MET A 309 -21.09 2.23 0.53
CA MET A 309 -21.87 3.39 0.94
C MET A 309 -21.54 3.82 2.38
N ILE A 310 -21.53 2.87 3.33
CA ILE A 310 -21.16 3.15 4.72
C ILE A 310 -19.73 3.65 4.81
N ALA A 311 -18.79 3.05 4.05
CA ALA A 311 -17.39 3.47 4.05
C ALA A 311 -17.22 4.89 3.51
N ILE A 312 -17.93 5.27 2.44
CA ILE A 312 -17.92 6.64 1.92
C ILE A 312 -18.49 7.63 2.95
N MET A 313 -19.62 7.30 3.56
CA MET A 313 -20.23 8.14 4.60
C MET A 313 -19.30 8.33 5.79
N GLY A 314 -18.68 7.24 6.26
CA GLY A 314 -17.70 7.27 7.34
C GLY A 314 -16.48 8.13 7.01
N SER A 315 -15.98 8.06 5.78
CA SER A 315 -14.87 8.92 5.32
C SER A 315 -15.24 10.39 5.25
N ILE A 316 -16.46 10.72 4.84
CA ILE A 316 -16.98 12.10 4.87
C ILE A 316 -17.04 12.60 6.30
N LEU A 317 -17.51 11.79 7.27
CA LEU A 317 -17.52 12.16 8.68
C LEU A 317 -16.11 12.42 9.21
N ILE A 318 -15.14 11.54 8.90
CA ILE A 318 -13.73 11.73 9.29
C ILE A 318 -13.16 13.05 8.74
N HIS A 319 -13.52 13.43 7.51
CA HIS A 319 -13.11 14.72 6.93
C HIS A 319 -13.86 15.92 7.53
N GLY A 320 -15.17 15.78 7.78
CA GLY A 320 -16.02 16.83 8.36
C GLY A 320 -15.51 17.28 9.73
N PHE A 321 -15.15 16.33 10.61
CA PHE A 321 -14.58 16.65 11.92
C PHE A 321 -13.22 17.38 11.84
N ASN A 322 -12.44 17.17 10.78
CA ASN A 322 -11.16 17.86 10.61
C ASN A 322 -11.31 19.31 10.12
N ILE A 323 -12.32 19.61 9.30
CA ILE A 323 -12.56 20.96 8.77
C ILE A 323 -12.90 21.95 9.89
N ASP A 324 -13.72 21.53 10.86
CA ASP A 324 -14.10 22.39 11.99
C ASP A 324 -12.89 22.78 12.86
N SER A 325 -11.93 21.87 13.05
CA SER A 325 -10.70 22.16 13.80
C SER A 325 -9.74 23.11 13.08
N ILE A 326 -9.79 23.14 11.74
CA ILE A 326 -9.02 24.08 10.91
C ILE A 326 -9.69 25.45 10.90
N LEU A 327 -11.02 25.50 10.80
CA LEU A 327 -11.79 26.75 10.85
C LEU A 327 -11.74 27.41 12.23
N PHE A 328 -11.72 26.63 13.32
CA PHE A 328 -11.53 27.18 14.67
C PHE A 328 -10.16 27.83 14.88
N ASN A 329 -9.09 27.30 14.26
CA ASN A 329 -7.77 27.91 14.33
C ASN A 329 -7.61 29.16 13.45
N LEU A 330 -8.40 29.29 12.38
CA LEU A 330 -8.39 30.48 11.52
C LEU A 330 -9.17 31.66 12.12
N ASN A 331 -10.13 31.39 13.01
CA ASN A 331 -10.88 32.44 13.73
C ASN A 331 -10.23 32.88 15.05
N GLY A 332 -9.08 32.28 15.42
CA GLY A 332 -8.33 32.60 16.64
C GLY A 332 -6.94 33.22 16.38
N ALA A 333 -6.64 33.59 15.13
CA ALA A 333 -5.39 34.24 14.72
C ALA A 333 -5.59 35.72 14.39
#